data_AF-A0AA46BQ59-F1
#
_entry.id   AF-A0AA46BQ59-F1
#
_cell.length_a   1.000
_cell.length_b   1.000
_cell.length_c   1.000
_cell.angle_alpha   90.00
_cell.angle_beta   90.00
_cell.angle_gamma   90.00
#
_symmetry.space_group_name_H-M   'P 1'
#
loop_
_entity.id
_entity.type
_entity.pdbx_description
1 polymer ?
#
loop_
_entity_poly.entity_id
_entity_poly.type
_entity_poly.pdbx_seq_one_letter_code
_entity_poly.pdbx_strand_id
1 'polypeptide(L)' 'MIRDSNVVIIGGGIAGVTLAEELRRHKYSGPIVIIETGKLLYDRPPLSKEYLLGHVPETQLAL' A
#
# COMPACT_ATOMS: atom_id res chain seq x y z
N MET A 1 8.38 -16.59 24.54
CA MET A 1 7.40 -15.52 24.27
C MET A 1 7.18 -15.42 22.77
N ILE A 2 6.10 -16.02 22.26
CA ILE A 2 5.59 -15.65 20.94
C ILE A 2 5.04 -14.24 21.12
N ARG A 3 5.71 -13.24 20.53
CA ARG A 3 5.23 -11.85 20.53
C ARG A 3 3.94 -11.79 19.72
N ASP A 4 3.11 -10.80 20.00
CA ASP A 4 1.84 -10.50 19.32
C ASP A 4 1.91 -10.88 17.83
N SER A 5 0.90 -11.61 17.33
CA SER A 5 0.89 -12.18 15.98
C SER A 5 1.14 -11.10 14.93
N ASN A 6 2.37 -10.92 14.45
CA ASN A 6 2.75 -9.87 13.51
C ASN A 6 2.22 -10.20 12.10
N VAL A 7 1.71 -9.19 11.39
CA VAL A 7 1.33 -9.32 9.98
C VAL A 7 2.43 -8.73 9.09
N VAL A 8 2.93 -9.55 8.16
CA VAL A 8 3.88 -9.12 7.13
C VAL A 8 3.20 -9.26 5.77
N ILE A 9 3.16 -8.16 5.01
CA ILE A 9 2.57 -8.06 3.68
C ILE A 9 3.71 -7.89 2.68
N ILE A 10 3.83 -8.82 1.73
CA ILE A 10 4.79 -8.73 0.63
C ILE A 10 4.07 -8.17 -0.59
N GLY A 11 4.43 -6.95 -0.98
CA GLY A 11 3.78 -6.19 -2.04
C GLY A 11 3.07 -4.94 -1.53
N GLY A 12 3.48 -3.80 -2.05
CA GLY A 12 3.01 -2.46 -1.74
C GLY A 12 2.05 -1.86 -2.77
N GLY A 13 1.38 -2.70 -3.56
CA GLY A 13 0.29 -2.27 -4.44
C GLY A 13 -1.03 -2.10 -3.69
N ILE A 14 -2.08 -1.75 -4.43
CA ILE A 14 -3.45 -1.53 -3.90
C ILE A 14 -3.91 -2.66 -2.98
N ALA A 15 -3.68 -3.93 -3.35
CA ALA A 15 -4.09 -5.07 -2.52
C ALA A 15 -3.41 -5.09 -1.14
N GLY A 16 -2.11 -4.79 -1.08
CA GLY A 16 -1.35 -4.80 0.17
C GLY A 16 -1.71 -3.61 1.06
N VAL A 17 -1.87 -2.43 0.46
CA VAL A 17 -2.33 -1.22 1.17
C VAL A 17 -3.74 -1.42 1.71
N THR A 18 -4.68 -1.86 0.88
CA THR A 18 -6.06 -2.12 1.30
C THR A 18 -6.12 -3.15 2.43
N LEU A 19 -5.33 -4.22 2.38
CA LEU A 19 -5.27 -5.19 3.49
C LEU A 19 -4.78 -4.53 4.79
N ALA A 20 -3.71 -3.74 4.73
CA ALA A 20 -3.19 -3.05 5.91
C ALA A 20 -4.22 -2.08 6.52
N GLU A 21 -4.93 -1.34 5.67
CA GLU A 21 -6.01 -0.47 6.09
C GLU A 21 -7.18 -1.25 6.72
N GLU A 22 -7.63 -2.34 6.08
CA GLU A 22 -8.74 -3.15 6.59
C GLU A 22 -8.39 -3.76 7.95
N LEU A 23 -7.15 -4.23 8.13
CA LEU A 23 -6.69 -4.71 9.43
C LEU A 23 -6.84 -3.61 10.50
N ARG A 24 -6.47 -2.36 10.19
CA ARG A 24 -6.67 -1.23 11.12
C ARG A 24 -8.15 -0.91 11.34
N ARG A 25 -8.97 -0.89 10.29
CA ARG A 25 -10.43 -0.69 10.38
C ARG A 25 -11.09 -1.75 11.26
N HIS A 26 -10.64 -3.00 11.16
CA HIS A 26 -11.11 -4.14 11.95
C HIS A 26 -10.40 -4.31 13.30
N LYS A 27 -9.74 -3.25 13.79
CA LYS A 27 -9.14 -3.17 15.14
C LYS A 27 -8.02 -4.18 15.41
N TYR A 28 -7.35 -4.66 14.36
CA TYR A 28 -6.09 -5.39 14.55
C TYR A 28 -5.03 -4.40 15.09
N SER A 29 -4.57 -4.66 16.31
CA SER A 29 -3.64 -3.81 17.06
C SER A 29 -2.17 -4.23 16.90
N GLY A 30 -1.92 -5.39 16.29
CA GLY A 30 -0.56 -5.88 16.11
C GLY A 30 0.25 -5.07 15.08
N PRO A 31 1.57 -5.25 15.06
CA PRO A 31 2.43 -4.66 14.02
C PRO A 31 2.03 -5.14 12.62
N ILE A 32 1.96 -4.19 11.68
CA ILE A 32 1.80 -4.46 10.25
C ILE A 32 3.04 -3.93 9.56
N VAL A 33 3.70 -4.78 8.78
CA VAL A 33 4.87 -4.42 7.96
C VAL A 33 4.55 -4.69 6.50
N ILE A 34 4.71 -3.68 5.65
CA ILE A 34 4.63 -3.83 4.19
C ILE A 34 6.06 -3.82 3.64
N ILE A 35 6.40 -4.82 2.84
CA ILE A 35 7.68 -4.91 2.13
C ILE A 35 7.41 -4.77 0.64
N GLU A 36 8.06 -3.81 0.00
CA GLU A 36 7.98 -3.55 -1.43
C GLU A 36 9.37 -3.21 -1.98
N THR A 37 9.58 -3.45 -3.27
CA THR A 37 10.83 -3.23 -4.00
C THR A 37 11.04 -1.77 -4.43
N GLY A 38 10.00 -0.94 -4.33
CA GLY A 38 9.99 0.49 -4.73
C GLY A 38 10.06 1.47 -3.55
N LYS A 39 10.23 2.76 -3.87
CA LYS A 39 10.35 3.84 -2.88
C LYS A 39 9.02 4.32 -2.30
N LEU A 40 7.92 4.14 -3.03
CA LEU A 40 6.58 4.62 -2.68
C LEU A 40 5.54 3.57 -3.03
N LEU A 41 4.45 3.55 -2.28
CA LEU A 41 3.23 2.81 -2.61
C LEU A 41 2.44 3.71 -3.57
N TYR A 42 2.10 3.20 -4.76
CA TYR A 42 1.43 4.02 -5.76
C TYR A 42 0.40 3.26 -6.58
N ASP A 43 -0.57 4.00 -7.08
CA ASP A 43 -1.61 3.52 -7.97
C ASP A 43 -1.09 3.40 -9.40
N ARG A 44 -1.26 2.22 -9.98
CA ARG A 44 -0.69 1.86 -11.29
C ARG A 44 -1.61 2.19 -12.48
N PRO A 45 -2.95 2.11 -12.40
CA PRO A 45 -3.86 2.43 -13.51
C PRO A 45 -3.66 3.81 -14.15
N PRO A 46 -3.37 4.90 -13.42
CA PRO A 46 -3.11 6.21 -14.03
C PRO A 46 -1.83 6.24 -14.87
N LEU A 47 -0.85 5.37 -14.58
CA LEU A 47 0.45 5.36 -15.26
C LEU A 47 0.38 5.07 -16.76
N SER A 48 -0.68 4.39 -17.22
CA SER A 48 -0.93 4.14 -18.64
C SER A 48 -1.99 5.05 -19.24
N LYS A 49 -2.52 6.00 -18.47
CA LYS A 49 -3.62 6.89 -18.84
C LYS A 49 -3.34 8.33 -18.43
N GLU A 50 -4.01 8.84 -17.41
CA GLU A 50 -4.03 10.26 -17.05
C GLU A 50 -2.63 10.77 -16.70
N TYR A 51 -1.80 9.97 -16.03
CA TYR A 51 -0.43 10.35 -15.70
C TYR A 51 0.46 10.37 -16.95
N LEU A 52 0.31 9.38 -17.82
CA LEU A 52 1.04 9.32 -19.10
C LEU A 52 0.71 10.51 -20.01
N LEU A 53 -0.54 10.98 -19.94
CA LEU A 53 -1.02 12.15 -20.67
C LEU A 53 -0.69 13.48 -19.97
N GLY A 54 -0.06 13.46 -18.78
CA GLY A 54 0.30 14.65 -18.01
C GLY A 54 -0.88 15.36 -17.33
N HIS A 55 -2.02 14.69 -17.20
CA HIS A 55 -3.24 15.26 -16.58
C HIS A 55 -3.25 15.17 -15.05
N VAL A 56 -2.41 14.31 -14.46
CA VAL A 56 -2.28 14.18 -13.00
C VAL A 56 -0.81 14.27 -12.59
N PRO A 57 -0.49 14.98 -11.49
CA PRO A 57 0.86 15.03 -10.95
C PRO A 57 1.24 13.71 -10.25
N GLU A 58 2.55 13.44 -10.12
CA GLU A 58 3.08 12.25 -9.42
C GLU A 58 2.56 12.13 -7.97
N THR A 59 2.32 13.26 -7.29
CA THR A 59 1.79 13.29 -5.93
C THR A 59 0.39 12.67 -5.80
N GLN A 60 -0.39 12.63 -6.90
CA GLN A 60 -1.71 12.02 -6.92
C GLN A 60 -1.66 10.51 -7.15
N LEU A 61 -0.47 9.94 -7.40
CA LEU A 61 -0.29 8.50 -7.55
C LEU A 61 -0.12 7.79 -6.21
N ALA A 62 0.18 8.50 -5.12
CA ALA A 62 0.46 7.87 -3.83
C ALA A 62 -0.76 7.13 -3.26
N LEU A 63 -0.53 5.91 -2.76
CA LEU A 63 -1.51 5.10 -2.01
C LEU A 63 -1.38 5.34 -0.50
#